data_AF-A0A7S2K2I5-F1
#
_entry.id   AF-A0A7S2K2I5-F1
#
_cell.length_a   1.000
_cell.length_b   1.000
_cell.length_c   1.000
_cell.angle_alpha   90.00
_cell.angle_beta   90.00
_cell.angle_gamma   90.00
#
_symmetry.space_group_name_H-M   'P 1'
#
loop_
_entity.id
_entity.type
_entity.pdbx_description
1 polymer ?
#
loop_
_entity_poly.entity_id
_entity_poly.type
_entity_poly.pdbx_seq_one_letter_code
_entity_poly.pdbx_strand_id
1 'polypeptide(L)'
;CGRSHPLATAAFGPVACQAPPSPPAFCAAPPAYGLDEEQDVHSEYWNYNAWSQSMDLESYNSLIASSDSEAAISYLTQMRREGVNPTVASYTAALRACCRESKGEEANGLVDEMWQKGIDPDPACYALAMRACRKAEESELADNLLWELRQWGPAPDVVRFHTVPRLEWGRYFRRAGAGVSNSMTWRGRGPVPEPAAGHACWLLPNQEDVAISIAERQDELREAGWKVVSSAPEIISTLGNKASFREFAADIGMEHLLPRHYFSFELARYPCVLKPAQGTWGKDTHILYCSEDGQRRVGTYAPSDKWVLQELISGREEYSTSLLVLRGEILDYACTKYTYDQDIYVWPNGVEEVRNDHVAVPAKHLAAMRPFLRGYSGVCNFNYKLRGDGEMCIFEVNPRIGGDLAFDVPRPRARAFMEKLDRMLG
;
A
#
# COMPACT_ATOMS: atom_id res chain seq x y z
N CYS A 1 32.47 56.01 -8.75
CA CYS A 1 33.14 55.98 -7.44
C CYS A 1 32.79 54.65 -6.78
N GLY A 2 33.64 53.64 -6.61
CA GLY A 2 35.08 53.62 -6.50
C GLY A 2 35.45 53.12 -5.10
N ARG A 3 35.87 51.84 -5.01
CA ARG A 3 36.85 51.20 -4.10
C ARG A 3 36.44 49.72 -3.89
N SER A 4 37.06 48.67 -4.47
CA SER A 4 38.46 48.22 -4.62
C SER A 4 38.96 47.29 -3.48
N HIS A 5 38.92 45.97 -3.76
CA HIS A 5 39.98 44.94 -3.63
C HIS A 5 40.71 44.67 -2.27
N PRO A 6 41.31 43.47 -2.03
CA PRO A 6 41.93 42.58 -3.04
C PRO A 6 41.72 41.06 -2.95
N LEU A 7 41.97 40.46 -4.12
CA LEU A 7 42.29 39.05 -4.36
C LEU A 7 43.70 38.72 -3.86
N ALA A 8 43.89 37.51 -3.33
CA ALA A 8 45.20 36.86 -3.23
C ALA A 8 45.12 35.44 -3.80
N THR A 9 46.04 35.21 -4.73
CA THR A 9 46.34 34.04 -5.54
C THR A 9 46.92 32.86 -4.74
N ALA A 10 46.59 31.63 -5.11
CA ALA A 10 47.49 30.48 -4.94
C ALA A 10 47.29 29.46 -6.07
N ALA A 11 48.41 28.96 -6.57
CA ALA A 11 48.61 28.33 -7.87
C ALA A 11 48.20 26.85 -7.95
N PHE A 12 47.90 26.42 -9.17
CA PHE A 12 47.75 25.02 -9.57
C PHE A 12 49.09 24.27 -9.50
N GLY A 13 49.08 23.08 -8.91
CA GLY A 13 50.08 22.03 -9.08
C GLY A 13 49.39 20.71 -9.47
N PRO A 14 50.02 19.83 -10.28
CA PRO A 14 49.35 18.68 -10.89
C PRO A 14 49.20 17.54 -9.88
N VAL A 15 47.99 16.98 -9.75
CA VAL A 15 47.74 15.75 -8.98
C VAL A 15 47.84 14.56 -9.93
N ALA A 16 48.84 13.71 -9.71
CA ALA A 16 49.03 12.45 -10.41
C ALA A 16 48.00 11.40 -9.93
N CYS A 17 47.37 10.71 -10.87
CA CYS A 17 46.50 9.56 -10.63
C CYS A 17 47.29 8.39 -10.03
N GLN A 18 46.92 7.92 -8.84
CA GLN A 18 47.37 6.64 -8.30
C GLN A 18 46.38 5.54 -8.67
N ALA A 19 46.87 4.43 -9.21
CA ALA A 19 46.10 3.23 -9.52
C ALA A 19 45.69 2.47 -8.24
N PRO A 20 44.54 1.77 -8.23
CA PRO A 20 44.11 0.97 -7.08
C PRO A 20 44.95 -0.32 -6.91
N PRO A 21 45.07 -0.86 -5.68
CA PRO A 21 45.86 -2.04 -5.39
C PRO A 21 45.16 -3.36 -5.80
N SER A 22 45.96 -4.35 -6.15
CA SER A 22 45.59 -5.71 -6.56
C SER A 22 44.93 -6.53 -5.41
N PRO A 23 44.07 -7.52 -5.71
CA PRO A 23 43.45 -8.38 -4.70
C PRO A 23 44.44 -9.41 -4.11
N PRO A 24 44.25 -9.85 -2.86
CA PRO A 24 45.16 -10.78 -2.19
C PRO A 24 44.98 -12.24 -2.65
N ALA A 25 46.09 -12.98 -2.56
CA ALA A 25 46.26 -14.36 -2.97
C ALA A 25 45.47 -15.38 -2.12
N PHE A 26 44.99 -16.44 -2.78
CA PHE A 26 44.33 -17.60 -2.18
C PHE A 26 45.26 -18.36 -1.23
N CYS A 27 44.79 -18.64 -0.01
CA CYS A 27 45.44 -19.53 0.95
C CYS A 27 44.90 -20.96 0.85
N ALA A 28 45.83 -21.88 0.59
CA ALA A 28 46.03 -23.24 1.15
C ALA A 28 44.84 -24.22 1.26
N ALA A 29 45.00 -25.35 0.56
CA ALA A 29 44.26 -26.59 0.75
C ALA A 29 44.69 -27.33 2.05
N PRO A 30 43.78 -28.05 2.73
CA PRO A 30 44.14 -29.01 3.78
C PRO A 30 44.56 -30.39 3.23
N PRO A 31 45.27 -31.21 4.02
CA PRO A 31 46.00 -32.38 3.54
C PRO A 31 45.13 -33.64 3.35
N ALA A 32 45.63 -34.52 2.49
CA ALA A 32 45.10 -35.83 2.18
C ALA A 32 45.11 -36.80 3.37
N TYR A 33 43.99 -37.52 3.55
CA TYR A 33 43.94 -38.82 4.22
C TYR A 33 43.20 -39.80 3.31
N GLY A 34 43.75 -41.02 3.21
CA GLY A 34 43.49 -41.97 2.13
C GLY A 34 42.21 -42.81 2.25
N LEU A 35 41.85 -43.33 1.06
CA LEU A 35 41.25 -44.61 0.69
C LEU A 35 40.25 -45.26 1.66
N ASP A 36 39.00 -45.40 1.22
CA ASP A 36 38.51 -46.70 0.75
C ASP A 36 37.13 -46.61 0.04
N GLU A 37 37.02 -47.44 -1.01
CA GLU A 37 35.84 -48.03 -1.65
C GLU A 37 34.95 -47.24 -2.64
N GLU A 38 34.90 -47.82 -3.85
CA GLU A 38 34.14 -47.49 -5.05
C GLU A 38 32.63 -47.55 -4.85
N GLN A 39 31.90 -46.55 -5.38
CA GLN A 39 30.58 -46.76 -5.98
C GLN A 39 30.23 -45.63 -6.97
N ASP A 40 30.44 -45.95 -8.24
CA ASP A 40 29.54 -45.74 -9.37
C ASP A 40 28.62 -44.49 -9.40
N VAL A 41 29.03 -43.45 -10.15
CA VAL A 41 28.09 -42.54 -10.84
C VAL A 41 28.73 -41.92 -12.09
N HIS A 42 28.72 -42.68 -13.18
CA HIS A 42 28.95 -42.16 -14.52
C HIS A 42 27.61 -41.69 -15.11
N SER A 43 27.13 -40.50 -14.75
CA SER A 43 25.89 -39.94 -15.35
C SER A 43 25.70 -38.42 -15.30
N GLU A 44 26.57 -37.58 -14.72
CA GLU A 44 26.26 -36.14 -14.57
C GLU A 44 27.45 -35.19 -14.76
N TYR A 45 28.25 -35.36 -15.82
CA TYR A 45 29.39 -34.46 -16.10
C TYR A 45 29.38 -33.75 -17.45
N TRP A 46 28.19 -33.55 -18.05
CA TRP A 46 28.05 -32.74 -19.28
C TRP A 46 26.76 -31.92 -19.36
N ASN A 47 26.54 -30.94 -18.46
CA ASN A 47 25.81 -29.72 -18.85
C ASN A 47 25.90 -28.51 -17.89
N TYR A 48 27.10 -28.20 -17.39
CA TYR A 48 27.34 -26.96 -16.61
C TYR A 48 27.78 -25.75 -17.47
N ASN A 49 27.47 -25.76 -18.78
CA ASN A 49 27.81 -24.68 -19.72
C ASN A 49 26.61 -24.12 -20.52
N ALA A 50 25.39 -24.20 -19.98
CA ALA A 50 24.28 -23.37 -20.44
C ALA A 50 24.13 -22.16 -19.51
N TRP A 51 25.06 -21.21 -19.61
CA TRP A 51 24.86 -19.86 -19.08
C TRP A 51 23.68 -19.22 -19.83
N SER A 52 22.47 -19.35 -19.31
CA SER A 52 21.38 -18.43 -19.66
C SER A 52 21.81 -17.05 -19.15
N GLN A 53 22.36 -16.21 -20.04
CA GLN A 53 22.50 -14.79 -19.74
C GLN A 53 21.08 -14.23 -19.64
N SER A 54 20.61 -13.99 -18.42
CA SER A 54 19.36 -13.23 -18.22
C SER A 54 19.53 -11.87 -18.90
N MET A 55 18.68 -11.56 -19.88
CA MET A 55 18.71 -10.28 -20.58
C MET A 55 18.47 -9.13 -19.59
N ASP A 56 19.20 -8.03 -19.74
CA ASP A 56 19.00 -6.83 -18.91
C ASP A 56 17.88 -5.92 -19.45
N LEU A 57 17.50 -4.91 -18.66
CA LEU A 57 16.43 -3.96 -18.99
C LEU A 57 16.67 -3.25 -20.33
N GLU A 58 17.91 -2.88 -20.63
CA GLU A 58 18.23 -2.12 -21.84
C GLU A 58 18.11 -3.02 -23.09
N SER A 59 18.60 -4.26 -22.99
CA SER A 59 18.48 -5.24 -24.07
C SER A 59 17.01 -5.55 -24.37
N TYR A 60 16.18 -5.69 -23.34
CA TYR A 60 14.73 -5.85 -23.50
C TYR A 60 14.06 -4.64 -24.14
N ASN A 61 14.38 -3.42 -23.68
CA ASN A 61 13.81 -2.19 -24.25
C ASN A 61 14.15 -2.06 -25.74
N SER A 62 15.38 -2.43 -26.14
CA SER A 62 15.79 -2.44 -27.54
C SER A 62 14.99 -3.45 -28.37
N LEU A 63 14.79 -4.67 -27.87
CA LEU A 63 13.96 -5.67 -28.56
C LEU A 63 12.53 -5.17 -28.76
N ILE A 64 11.87 -4.71 -27.68
CA ILE A 64 10.51 -4.18 -27.71
C ILE A 64 10.39 -3.02 -28.71
N ALA A 65 11.37 -2.12 -28.76
CA ALA A 65 11.34 -0.98 -29.67
C ALA A 65 11.38 -1.39 -31.15
N SER A 66 12.06 -2.50 -31.45
CA SER A 66 12.27 -3.01 -32.81
C SER A 66 11.23 -4.03 -33.28
N SER A 67 10.36 -4.51 -32.38
CA SER A 67 9.39 -5.57 -32.68
C SER A 67 8.04 -5.04 -33.17
N ASP A 68 7.23 -5.95 -33.71
CA ASP A 68 5.79 -5.74 -33.91
C ASP A 68 5.04 -5.71 -32.56
N SER A 69 3.75 -5.39 -32.59
CA SER A 69 2.95 -5.24 -31.37
C SER A 69 2.80 -6.55 -30.58
N GLU A 70 2.64 -7.68 -31.25
CA GLU A 70 2.46 -8.99 -30.61
C GLU A 70 3.74 -9.42 -29.88
N ALA A 71 4.88 -9.34 -30.55
CA ALA A 71 6.19 -9.61 -29.96
C ALA A 71 6.55 -8.61 -28.86
N ALA A 72 6.24 -7.31 -29.03
CA ALA A 72 6.47 -6.30 -28.00
C ALA A 72 5.73 -6.64 -26.69
N ILE A 73 4.46 -7.03 -26.79
CA ILE A 73 3.62 -7.43 -25.65
C ILE A 73 4.16 -8.73 -25.01
N SER A 74 4.60 -9.68 -25.85
CA SER A 74 5.22 -10.92 -25.39
C SER A 74 6.50 -10.64 -24.59
N TYR A 75 7.37 -9.75 -25.06
CA TYR A 75 8.59 -9.37 -24.35
C TYR A 75 8.29 -8.66 -23.02
N LEU A 76 7.27 -7.79 -22.93
CA LEU A 76 6.83 -7.21 -21.65
C LEU A 76 6.38 -8.28 -20.64
N THR A 77 5.88 -9.41 -21.12
CA THR A 77 5.50 -10.56 -20.29
C THR A 77 6.73 -11.38 -19.90
N GLN A 78 7.66 -11.60 -20.84
CA GLN A 78 8.91 -12.33 -20.60
C GLN A 78 9.82 -11.62 -19.60
N MET A 79 10.00 -10.30 -19.71
CA MET A 79 10.76 -9.48 -18.75
C MET A 79 10.41 -9.85 -17.30
N ARG A 80 9.12 -9.93 -17.00
CA ARG A 80 8.63 -10.26 -15.65
C ARG A 80 8.94 -11.70 -15.24
N ARG A 81 8.79 -12.66 -16.15
CA ARG A 81 9.13 -14.08 -15.87
C ARG A 81 10.59 -14.24 -15.51
N GLU A 82 11.46 -13.40 -16.08
CA GLU A 82 12.90 -13.37 -15.83
C GLU A 82 13.31 -12.39 -14.71
N GLY A 83 12.36 -11.81 -13.97
CA GLY A 83 12.63 -10.91 -12.85
C GLY A 83 13.04 -9.49 -13.22
N VAL A 84 12.97 -9.12 -14.50
CA VAL A 84 13.21 -7.76 -14.99
C VAL A 84 11.89 -6.99 -15.00
N ASN A 85 11.80 -5.90 -14.24
CA ASN A 85 10.56 -5.12 -14.16
C ASN A 85 10.41 -4.16 -15.34
N PRO A 86 9.32 -4.23 -16.12
CA PRO A 86 9.04 -3.24 -17.16
C PRO A 86 8.91 -1.82 -16.58
N THR A 87 9.32 -0.84 -17.37
CA THR A 87 9.28 0.59 -17.01
C THR A 87 8.37 1.37 -17.95
N VAL A 88 8.16 2.66 -17.68
CA VAL A 88 7.45 3.56 -18.61
C VAL A 88 8.09 3.53 -20.00
N ALA A 89 9.41 3.44 -20.09
CA ALA A 89 10.12 3.35 -21.37
C ALA A 89 9.79 2.05 -22.13
N SER A 90 9.77 0.91 -21.43
CA SER A 90 9.41 -0.40 -21.99
C SER A 90 7.98 -0.37 -22.58
N TYR A 91 7.04 0.20 -21.83
CA TYR A 91 5.65 0.35 -22.27
C TYR A 91 5.47 1.34 -23.41
N THR A 92 6.16 2.47 -23.36
CA THR A 92 6.15 3.47 -24.45
C THR A 92 6.62 2.82 -25.76
N ALA A 93 7.63 1.95 -25.71
CA ALA A 93 8.10 1.23 -26.88
C ALA A 93 7.03 0.27 -27.45
N ALA A 94 6.35 -0.50 -26.59
CA ALA A 94 5.25 -1.38 -27.03
C ALA A 94 4.05 -0.59 -27.58
N LEU A 95 3.65 0.51 -26.92
CA LEU A 95 2.59 1.41 -27.38
C LEU A 95 2.92 2.03 -28.74
N ARG A 96 4.19 2.33 -29.02
CA ARG A 96 4.63 2.76 -30.36
C ARG A 96 4.39 1.66 -31.40
N ALA A 97 4.66 0.39 -31.08
CA ALA A 97 4.38 -0.72 -31.98
C ALA A 97 2.88 -0.84 -32.27
N CYS A 98 2.03 -0.86 -31.23
CA CYS A 98 0.57 -0.87 -31.39
C CYS A 98 0.07 0.32 -32.23
N CYS A 99 0.63 1.52 -32.03
CA CYS A 99 0.27 2.70 -32.81
C CYS A 99 0.72 2.62 -34.28
N ARG A 100 1.85 1.96 -34.59
CA ARG A 100 2.26 1.72 -35.98
C ARG A 100 1.28 0.80 -36.71
N GLU A 101 0.79 -0.22 -36.01
CA GLU A 101 -0.08 -1.29 -36.54
C GLU A 101 -1.58 -1.02 -36.37
N SER A 102 -1.96 0.14 -35.85
CA SER A 102 -3.36 0.51 -35.61
C SER A 102 -4.09 -0.48 -34.69
N LYS A 103 -3.41 -0.93 -33.63
CA LYS A 103 -3.91 -1.84 -32.59
C LYS A 103 -4.43 -1.06 -31.39
N GLY A 104 -5.66 -0.56 -31.51
CA GLY A 104 -6.24 0.37 -30.53
C GLY A 104 -6.65 -0.31 -29.23
N GLU A 105 -7.40 -1.42 -29.29
CA GLU A 105 -7.77 -2.21 -28.11
C GLU A 105 -6.54 -2.69 -27.32
N GLU A 106 -5.51 -3.21 -28.01
CA GLU A 106 -4.28 -3.66 -27.35
C GLU A 106 -3.51 -2.48 -26.72
N ALA A 107 -3.50 -1.31 -27.36
CA ALA A 107 -2.88 -0.12 -26.80
C ALA A 107 -3.62 0.40 -25.56
N ASN A 108 -4.96 0.37 -25.57
CA ASN A 108 -5.76 0.67 -24.39
C ASN A 108 -5.48 -0.34 -23.26
N GLY A 109 -5.45 -1.63 -23.59
CA GLY A 109 -5.10 -2.70 -22.65
C GLY A 109 -3.71 -2.53 -22.03
N LEU A 110 -2.73 -2.02 -22.78
CA LEU A 110 -1.41 -1.69 -22.26
C LEU A 110 -1.44 -0.51 -21.27
N VAL A 111 -2.21 0.54 -21.53
CA VAL A 111 -2.41 1.66 -20.58
C VAL A 111 -3.09 1.16 -19.31
N ASP A 112 -4.13 0.34 -19.45
CA ASP A 112 -4.78 -0.33 -18.33
C ASP A 112 -3.82 -1.21 -17.54
N GLU A 113 -2.96 -1.97 -18.23
CA GLU A 113 -1.96 -2.84 -17.61
C GLU A 113 -0.89 -2.02 -16.86
N MET A 114 -0.42 -0.91 -17.44
CA MET A 114 0.49 0.03 -16.76
C MET A 114 -0.11 0.47 -15.42
N TRP A 115 -1.37 0.91 -15.44
CA TRP A 115 -2.10 1.22 -14.22
C TRP A 115 -2.18 0.01 -13.31
N GLN A 116 -2.66 -1.14 -13.78
CA GLN A 116 -2.75 -2.41 -13.04
C GLN A 116 -1.42 -2.87 -12.44
N LYS A 117 -0.28 -2.35 -12.91
CA LYS A 117 1.04 -2.60 -12.34
C LYS A 117 1.57 -1.46 -11.48
N GLY A 118 0.91 -0.31 -11.48
CA GLY A 118 1.33 0.89 -10.76
C GLY A 118 2.50 1.61 -11.42
N ILE A 119 2.64 1.44 -12.73
CA ILE A 119 3.56 2.18 -13.60
C ILE A 119 2.74 3.31 -14.22
N ASP A 120 3.16 4.55 -14.01
CA ASP A 120 2.32 5.70 -14.36
C ASP A 120 2.46 5.99 -15.85
N PRO A 121 1.39 5.88 -16.66
CA PRO A 121 1.45 6.28 -18.05
C PRO A 121 1.70 7.78 -18.11
N ASP A 122 2.76 8.19 -18.80
CA ASP A 122 3.01 9.60 -19.04
C ASP A 122 2.12 10.11 -20.19
N PRO A 123 2.08 11.44 -20.45
CA PRO A 123 1.31 11.98 -21.56
C PRO A 123 1.68 11.38 -22.93
N ALA A 124 2.92 10.88 -23.09
CA ALA A 124 3.34 10.24 -24.34
C ALA A 124 2.69 8.85 -24.51
N CYS A 125 2.58 8.06 -23.43
CA CYS A 125 1.82 6.79 -23.43
C CYS A 125 0.37 7.00 -23.88
N TYR A 126 -0.34 7.96 -23.26
CA TYR A 126 -1.71 8.29 -23.64
C TYR A 126 -1.82 8.76 -25.08
N ALA A 127 -0.93 9.67 -25.51
CA ALA A 127 -0.94 10.15 -26.89
C ALA A 127 -0.76 9.03 -27.92
N LEU A 128 0.10 8.04 -27.62
CA LEU A 128 0.30 6.86 -28.46
C LEU A 128 -0.93 5.96 -28.50
N ALA A 129 -1.51 5.64 -27.34
CA ALA A 129 -2.71 4.81 -27.26
C ALA A 129 -3.90 5.47 -27.97
N MET A 130 -4.16 6.75 -27.69
CA MET A 130 -5.20 7.51 -28.39
C MET A 130 -4.98 7.57 -29.91
N ARG A 131 -3.72 7.65 -30.36
CA ARG A 131 -3.40 7.63 -31.79
C ARG A 131 -3.60 6.24 -32.40
N ALA A 132 -3.31 5.16 -31.67
CA ALA A 132 -3.60 3.80 -32.08
C ALA A 132 -5.12 3.60 -32.26
N CYS A 133 -5.93 3.95 -31.26
CA CYS A 133 -7.40 3.88 -31.31
C CYS A 133 -7.97 4.69 -32.48
N ARG A 134 -7.52 5.94 -32.69
CA ARG A 134 -7.97 6.74 -33.85
C ARG A 134 -7.64 6.11 -35.20
N LYS A 135 -6.47 5.47 -35.33
CA LYS A 135 -6.11 4.76 -36.56
C LYS A 135 -6.90 3.46 -36.75
N ALA A 136 -7.37 2.85 -35.65
CA ALA A 136 -8.23 1.68 -35.64
C ALA A 136 -9.73 2.04 -35.79
N GLU A 137 -10.07 3.33 -35.95
CA GLU A 137 -11.45 3.85 -35.99
C GLU A 137 -12.24 3.67 -34.67
N GLU A 138 -11.54 3.42 -33.56
CA GLU A 138 -12.09 3.24 -32.21
C GLU A 138 -12.22 4.59 -31.47
N SER A 139 -13.09 5.47 -31.96
CA SER A 139 -13.19 6.85 -31.44
C SER A 139 -13.59 6.92 -29.96
N GLU A 140 -14.49 6.04 -29.50
CA GLU A 140 -14.92 5.99 -28.09
C GLU A 140 -13.75 5.66 -27.14
N LEU A 141 -12.88 4.71 -27.51
CA LEU A 141 -11.69 4.39 -26.71
C LEU A 141 -10.71 5.57 -26.68
N ALA A 142 -10.51 6.25 -27.80
CA ALA A 142 -9.65 7.43 -27.86
C ALA A 142 -10.19 8.59 -26.98
N ASP A 143 -11.50 8.79 -26.94
CA ASP A 143 -12.15 9.80 -26.11
C ASP A 143 -12.11 9.42 -24.62
N ASN A 144 -12.28 8.13 -24.30
CA ASN A 144 -12.10 7.62 -22.94
C ASN A 144 -10.67 7.85 -22.44
N LEU A 145 -9.66 7.54 -23.25
CA LEU A 145 -8.25 7.78 -22.94
C LEU A 145 -7.92 9.27 -22.82
N LEU A 146 -8.51 10.15 -23.63
CA LEU A 146 -8.33 11.60 -23.52
C LEU A 146 -8.96 12.13 -22.23
N TRP A 147 -10.17 11.67 -21.92
CA TRP A 147 -10.82 11.99 -20.68
C TRP A 147 -9.97 11.50 -19.49
N GLU A 148 -9.47 10.27 -19.55
CA GLU A 148 -8.58 9.69 -18.56
C GLU A 148 -7.30 10.53 -18.38
N LEU A 149 -6.61 10.92 -19.46
CA LEU A 149 -5.45 11.81 -19.41
C LEU A 149 -5.78 13.19 -18.78
N ARG A 150 -6.95 13.76 -19.08
CA ARG A 150 -7.39 15.03 -18.49
C ARG A 150 -7.72 14.90 -17.01
N GLN A 151 -8.23 13.75 -16.59
CA GLN A 151 -8.53 13.51 -15.18
C GLN A 151 -7.29 13.10 -14.38
N TRP A 152 -6.36 12.35 -14.97
CA TRP A 152 -5.31 11.62 -14.23
C TRP A 152 -3.89 11.88 -14.69
N GLY A 153 -3.72 12.52 -15.85
CA GLY A 153 -2.43 13.03 -16.28
C GLY A 153 -2.00 14.25 -15.45
N PRO A 154 -0.92 14.95 -15.87
CA PRO A 154 -0.45 16.17 -15.22
C PRO A 154 -1.39 17.38 -15.43
N ALA A 155 -2.69 17.15 -15.64
CA ALA A 155 -3.68 18.18 -15.87
C ALA A 155 -3.81 19.11 -14.65
N PRO A 156 -3.85 20.44 -14.85
CA PRO A 156 -3.72 21.41 -13.78
C PRO A 156 -5.02 21.65 -12.97
N ASP A 157 -6.15 21.08 -13.36
CA ASP A 157 -7.46 21.42 -12.83
C ASP A 157 -8.10 20.32 -11.97
N VAL A 158 -7.40 19.20 -11.76
CA VAL A 158 -7.94 18.05 -11.00
C VAL A 158 -7.42 18.03 -9.57
N VAL A 159 -8.32 17.80 -8.62
CA VAL A 159 -7.98 17.62 -7.20
C VAL A 159 -7.11 16.38 -6.99
N ARG A 160 -6.02 16.56 -6.25
CA ARG A 160 -5.01 15.52 -5.99
C ARG A 160 -5.10 15.02 -4.56
N PHE A 161 -4.84 13.74 -4.33
CA PHE A 161 -4.85 13.13 -3.00
C PHE A 161 -3.52 12.49 -2.64
N HIS A 162 -2.86 12.99 -1.60
CA HIS A 162 -1.58 12.50 -1.13
C HIS A 162 -1.75 11.63 0.09
N THR A 163 -1.29 10.38 -0.01
CA THR A 163 -1.21 9.50 1.16
C THR A 163 0.18 9.58 1.77
N VAL A 164 0.25 9.71 3.10
CA VAL A 164 1.51 9.84 3.82
C VAL A 164 1.61 8.92 5.04
N PRO A 165 2.82 8.35 5.29
CA PRO A 165 4.03 8.44 4.46
C PRO A 165 3.97 7.59 3.20
N ARG A 166 4.96 7.71 2.32
CA ARG A 166 5.14 6.85 1.15
C ARG A 166 5.25 5.39 1.60
N LEU A 167 4.16 4.66 1.40
CA LEU A 167 4.09 3.20 1.39
C LEU A 167 3.90 2.75 -0.06
N GLU A 168 4.08 1.47 -0.35
CA GLU A 168 3.82 0.92 -1.70
C GLU A 168 2.35 1.05 -2.16
N TRP A 169 1.48 1.63 -1.32
CA TRP A 169 0.09 2.00 -1.59
C TRP A 169 -0.04 3.09 -2.66
N GLY A 170 1.05 3.83 -2.95
CA GLY A 170 1.08 4.78 -4.06
C GLY A 170 0.80 4.13 -5.42
N ARG A 171 1.25 2.89 -5.64
CA ARG A 171 0.88 2.07 -6.82
C ARG A 171 -0.61 1.70 -6.80
N TYR A 172 -1.15 1.54 -5.59
CA TYR A 172 -2.56 1.39 -5.20
C TYR A 172 -3.50 2.40 -5.84
N PHE A 173 -3.56 3.56 -5.22
CA PHE A 173 -4.55 4.58 -5.55
C PHE A 173 -4.48 5.04 -7.01
N ARG A 174 -3.29 4.89 -7.62
CA ARG A 174 -3.07 5.03 -9.06
C ARG A 174 -3.83 3.99 -9.89
N ARG A 175 -3.80 2.71 -9.50
CA ARG A 175 -4.74 1.70 -10.02
C ARG A 175 -6.18 2.14 -9.81
N ALA A 176 -6.55 2.59 -8.62
CA ALA A 176 -7.92 2.97 -8.28
C ALA A 176 -8.51 4.17 -9.06
N GLY A 177 -7.77 4.79 -9.99
CA GLY A 177 -8.22 5.99 -10.68
C GLY A 177 -8.44 7.13 -9.69
N ALA A 178 -7.57 7.25 -8.69
CA ALA A 178 -7.39 8.47 -7.92
C ALA A 178 -6.08 9.11 -8.41
N GLY A 179 -6.10 10.41 -8.74
CA GLY A 179 -4.99 11.18 -9.30
C GLY A 179 -3.83 11.35 -8.30
N VAL A 180 -3.16 10.25 -8.01
CA VAL A 180 -2.11 10.15 -7.01
C VAL A 180 -0.76 10.27 -7.71
N SER A 181 -0.31 11.50 -7.97
CA SER A 181 1.14 11.80 -8.15
C SER A 181 1.93 11.61 -6.83
N ASN A 182 1.38 10.91 -5.85
CA ASN A 182 1.37 11.43 -4.50
C ASN A 182 1.81 10.41 -3.44
N SER A 183 3.09 10.11 -3.45
CA SER A 183 3.71 9.44 -2.32
C SER A 183 4.84 10.31 -1.79
N MET A 184 4.56 11.04 -0.72
CA MET A 184 5.54 11.86 -0.01
C MET A 184 6.08 11.08 1.18
N THR A 185 7.37 11.16 1.43
CA THR A 185 8.03 10.43 2.54
C THR A 185 7.80 11.09 3.90
N TRP A 186 7.02 12.17 3.98
CA TRP A 186 6.78 12.90 5.22
C TRP A 186 6.08 12.02 6.25
N ARG A 187 6.63 11.98 7.46
CA ARG A 187 6.19 11.13 8.58
C ARG A 187 5.68 11.95 9.77
N GLY A 188 5.08 13.11 9.51
CA GLY A 188 4.61 14.02 10.56
C GLY A 188 5.68 14.95 11.15
N ARG A 189 6.98 14.63 10.97
CA ARG A 189 8.10 15.36 11.57
C ARG A 189 8.84 16.24 10.57
N GLY A 190 9.48 17.28 11.09
CA GLY A 190 10.26 18.23 10.29
C GLY A 190 9.39 19.27 9.58
N PRO A 191 9.94 19.98 8.58
CA PRO A 191 9.20 20.99 7.84
C PRO A 191 7.92 20.42 7.22
N VAL A 192 6.85 21.21 7.20
CA VAL A 192 5.64 20.88 6.45
C VAL A 192 6.01 20.83 4.96
N PRO A 193 5.66 19.75 4.23
CA PRO A 193 5.89 19.70 2.80
C PRO A 193 4.99 20.72 2.09
N GLU A 194 5.42 21.26 0.96
CA GLU A 194 4.56 22.07 0.10
C GLU A 194 3.75 21.16 -0.84
N PRO A 195 2.47 21.48 -1.12
CA PRO A 195 1.72 20.81 -2.18
C PRO A 195 2.32 21.12 -3.55
N ALA A 196 1.99 20.30 -4.55
CA ALA A 196 2.40 20.58 -5.92
C ALA A 196 1.89 21.97 -6.37
N ALA A 197 2.79 22.82 -6.84
CA ALA A 197 2.51 24.23 -7.12
C ALA A 197 1.29 24.43 -8.03
N GLY A 198 0.34 25.26 -7.60
CA GLY A 198 -0.82 25.67 -8.39
C GLY A 198 -2.07 24.79 -8.26
N HIS A 199 -2.09 23.80 -7.37
CA HIS A 199 -3.18 22.81 -7.30
C HIS A 199 -3.64 22.51 -5.86
N ALA A 200 -4.95 22.36 -5.68
CA ALA A 200 -5.51 21.90 -4.41
C ALA A 200 -5.20 20.42 -4.19
N CYS A 201 -4.43 20.12 -3.14
CA CYS A 201 -4.02 18.77 -2.78
C CYS A 201 -4.55 18.39 -1.39
N TRP A 202 -5.23 17.25 -1.30
CA TRP A 202 -5.54 16.60 -0.04
C TRP A 202 -4.32 15.90 0.55
N LEU A 203 -4.13 16.02 1.87
CA LEU A 203 -3.17 15.21 2.61
C LEU A 203 -3.90 14.23 3.53
N LEU A 204 -3.70 12.95 3.33
CA LEU A 204 -4.39 11.88 4.03
C LEU A 204 -3.39 10.91 4.69
N PRO A 205 -3.55 10.60 5.99
CA PRO A 205 -2.68 9.67 6.66
C PRO A 205 -2.97 8.23 6.22
N ASN A 206 -1.91 7.43 6.08
CA ASN A 206 -2.00 5.97 5.97
C ASN A 206 -1.34 5.23 7.16
N GLN A 207 -0.75 5.98 8.09
CA GLN A 207 -0.27 5.50 9.39
C GLN A 207 -0.89 6.32 10.52
N GLU A 208 -1.09 5.69 11.66
CA GLU A 208 -1.78 6.29 12.81
C GLU A 208 -0.97 7.42 13.46
N ASP A 209 0.34 7.23 13.64
CA ASP A 209 1.25 8.26 14.17
C ASP A 209 1.28 9.50 13.27
N VAL A 210 1.17 9.30 11.96
CA VAL A 210 1.07 10.40 10.99
C VAL A 210 -0.33 11.04 10.99
N ALA A 211 -1.40 10.29 11.27
CA ALA A 211 -2.73 10.85 11.47
C ALA A 211 -2.75 11.81 12.67
N ILE A 212 -2.12 11.41 13.78
CA ILE A 212 -1.93 12.25 14.97
C ILE A 212 -1.10 13.49 14.61
N SER A 213 0.02 13.32 13.91
CA SER A 213 0.87 14.45 13.51
C SER A 213 0.14 15.45 12.58
N ILE A 214 -0.72 14.96 11.68
CA ILE A 214 -1.57 15.81 10.83
C ILE A 214 -2.59 16.56 11.70
N ALA A 215 -3.19 15.90 12.70
CA ALA A 215 -4.12 16.52 13.63
C ALA A 215 -3.48 17.59 14.52
N GLU A 216 -2.22 17.44 14.90
CA GLU A 216 -1.50 18.45 15.68
C GLU A 216 -1.12 19.67 14.84
N ARG A 217 -0.90 19.47 13.52
CA ARG A 217 -0.32 20.49 12.62
C ARG A 217 -1.25 20.93 11.51
N GLN A 218 -2.56 20.82 11.74
CA GLN A 218 -3.58 21.08 10.71
C GLN A 218 -3.49 22.49 10.16
N ASP A 219 -3.24 23.46 11.03
CA ASP A 219 -3.23 24.88 10.65
C ASP A 219 -2.00 25.21 9.81
N GLU A 220 -0.80 24.74 10.20
CA GLU A 220 0.43 24.86 9.38
C GLU A 220 0.25 24.21 8.00
N LEU A 221 -0.40 23.04 7.94
CA LEU A 221 -0.67 22.33 6.69
C LEU A 221 -1.63 23.13 5.80
N ARG A 222 -2.70 23.70 6.36
CA ARG A 222 -3.65 24.54 5.63
C ARG A 222 -3.01 25.83 5.13
N GLU A 223 -2.17 26.47 5.94
CA GLU A 223 -1.39 27.65 5.55
C GLU A 223 -0.43 27.36 4.38
N ALA A 224 0.18 26.17 4.36
CA ALA A 224 0.99 25.69 3.25
C ALA A 224 0.17 25.32 1.99
N GLY A 225 -1.17 25.37 2.05
CA GLY A 225 -2.06 25.12 0.91
C GLY A 225 -2.62 23.69 0.83
N TRP A 226 -2.47 22.86 1.86
CA TRP A 226 -3.07 21.52 1.90
C TRP A 226 -4.55 21.57 2.29
N LYS A 227 -5.34 20.74 1.61
CA LYS A 227 -6.67 20.32 2.09
C LYS A 227 -6.47 19.22 3.15
N VAL A 228 -6.97 19.44 4.36
CA VAL A 228 -6.84 18.51 5.50
C VAL A 228 -8.19 18.32 6.17
N VAL A 229 -8.60 17.06 6.30
CA VAL A 229 -9.72 16.64 7.15
C VAL A 229 -9.15 15.78 8.27
N SER A 230 -9.31 16.24 9.50
CA SER A 230 -8.80 15.55 10.69
C SER A 230 -9.64 15.91 11.91
N SER A 231 -9.42 15.17 12.99
CA SER A 231 -10.05 15.35 14.31
C SER A 231 -9.05 15.91 15.32
N ALA A 232 -9.49 16.13 16.56
CA ALA A 232 -8.57 16.39 17.65
C ALA A 232 -7.61 15.18 17.85
N PRO A 233 -6.32 15.38 18.15
CA PRO A 233 -5.34 14.31 18.34
C PRO A 233 -5.80 13.24 19.35
N GLU A 234 -6.50 13.65 20.39
CA GLU A 234 -7.03 12.77 21.44
C GLU A 234 -8.05 11.78 20.87
N ILE A 235 -8.96 12.24 19.99
CA ILE A 235 -9.96 11.37 19.35
C ILE A 235 -9.26 10.33 18.47
N ILE A 236 -8.25 10.74 17.70
CA ILE A 236 -7.48 9.84 16.83
C ILE A 236 -6.75 8.79 17.69
N SER A 237 -6.05 9.24 18.74
CA SER A 237 -5.32 8.35 19.62
C SER A 237 -6.23 7.35 20.34
N THR A 238 -7.40 7.80 20.82
CA THR A 238 -8.38 6.92 21.47
C THR A 238 -8.91 5.84 20.52
N LEU A 239 -9.19 6.17 19.25
CA LEU A 239 -9.72 5.20 18.30
C LEU A 239 -8.68 4.18 17.82
N GLY A 240 -7.44 4.62 17.56
CA GLY A 240 -6.40 3.74 17.03
C GLY A 240 -5.68 2.88 18.08
N ASN A 241 -5.64 3.33 19.35
CA ASN A 241 -5.08 2.55 20.44
C ASN A 241 -6.09 1.51 20.95
N LYS A 242 -5.73 0.23 20.93
CA LYS A 242 -6.64 -0.88 21.29
C LYS A 242 -7.08 -0.86 22.76
N ALA A 243 -6.20 -0.45 23.68
CA ALA A 243 -6.53 -0.35 25.10
C ALA A 243 -7.49 0.81 25.35
N SER A 244 -7.16 2.00 24.85
CA SER A 244 -8.02 3.19 24.98
C SER A 244 -9.34 3.04 24.23
N PHE A 245 -9.36 2.39 23.07
CA PHE A 245 -10.57 2.13 22.30
C PHE A 245 -11.56 1.27 23.08
N ARG A 246 -11.06 0.30 23.85
CA ARG A 246 -11.89 -0.53 24.72
C ARG A 246 -12.50 0.28 25.87
N GLU A 247 -11.69 1.06 26.57
CA GLU A 247 -12.18 1.92 27.66
C GLU A 247 -13.25 2.87 27.13
N PHE A 248 -12.97 3.49 25.99
CA PHE A 248 -13.92 4.32 25.28
C PHE A 248 -15.21 3.57 24.91
N ALA A 249 -15.10 2.32 24.40
CA ALA A 249 -16.26 1.50 24.09
C ALA A 249 -17.13 1.23 25.32
N ALA A 250 -16.51 0.96 26.48
CA ALA A 250 -17.23 0.77 27.74
C ALA A 250 -17.91 2.06 28.21
N ASP A 251 -17.23 3.20 28.10
CA ASP A 251 -17.79 4.50 28.49
C ASP A 251 -19.03 4.89 27.68
N ILE A 252 -19.09 4.47 26.41
CA ILE A 252 -20.25 4.70 25.54
C ILE A 252 -21.26 3.53 25.52
N GLY A 253 -21.06 2.50 26.35
CA GLY A 253 -21.94 1.33 26.46
C GLY A 253 -21.95 0.40 25.25
N MET A 254 -20.86 0.36 24.49
CA MET A 254 -20.69 -0.41 23.26
C MET A 254 -19.66 -1.55 23.41
N GLU A 255 -19.26 -1.91 24.63
CA GLU A 255 -18.28 -2.98 24.85
C GLU A 255 -18.74 -4.36 24.37
N HIS A 256 -20.06 -4.57 24.24
CA HIS A 256 -20.65 -5.80 23.70
C HIS A 256 -20.29 -6.03 22.22
N LEU A 257 -19.99 -4.96 21.48
CA LEU A 257 -19.56 -5.01 20.08
C LEU A 257 -18.06 -5.32 19.94
N LEU A 258 -17.31 -5.51 21.01
CA LEU A 258 -15.90 -5.85 20.98
C LEU A 258 -15.68 -7.32 21.39
N PRO A 259 -14.50 -7.90 21.08
CA PRO A 259 -14.08 -9.16 21.65
C PRO A 259 -14.08 -9.11 23.17
N ARG A 260 -14.57 -10.16 23.82
CA ARG A 260 -14.46 -10.28 25.28
C ARG A 260 -12.99 -10.26 25.68
N HIS A 261 -12.65 -9.47 26.69
CA HIS A 261 -11.28 -9.39 27.19
C HIS A 261 -11.09 -10.25 28.44
N TYR A 262 -9.88 -10.79 28.58
CA TYR A 262 -9.50 -11.61 29.73
C TYR A 262 -8.42 -10.92 30.54
N PHE A 263 -8.51 -11.06 31.86
CA PHE A 263 -7.60 -10.41 32.81
C PHE A 263 -6.52 -11.35 33.36
N SER A 264 -6.62 -12.64 33.09
CA SER A 264 -5.60 -13.64 33.39
C SER A 264 -5.68 -14.80 32.39
N PHE A 265 -4.62 -15.62 32.29
CA PHE A 265 -4.64 -16.80 31.44
C PHE A 265 -5.59 -17.89 31.97
N GLU A 266 -5.79 -17.95 33.28
CA GLU A 266 -6.63 -18.94 33.97
C GLU A 266 -8.13 -18.66 33.75
N LEU A 267 -8.50 -17.39 33.59
CA LEU A 267 -9.88 -16.97 33.34
C LEU A 267 -10.25 -16.92 31.85
N ALA A 268 -9.27 -17.12 30.96
CA ALA A 268 -9.48 -17.04 29.52
C ALA A 268 -10.21 -18.27 28.98
N ARG A 269 -11.10 -18.05 28.02
CA ARG A 269 -11.69 -19.13 27.22
C ARG A 269 -10.85 -19.37 25.98
N TYR A 270 -10.39 -20.61 25.80
CA TYR A 270 -9.54 -21.00 24.68
C TYR A 270 -10.36 -21.61 23.51
N PRO A 271 -9.89 -21.47 22.26
CA PRO A 271 -8.74 -20.66 21.86
C PRO A 271 -9.02 -19.15 22.02
N CYS A 272 -7.98 -18.38 22.33
CA CYS A 272 -8.04 -16.93 22.48
C CYS A 272 -6.87 -16.25 21.77
N VAL A 273 -6.91 -14.92 21.64
CA VAL A 273 -5.89 -14.11 20.98
C VAL A 273 -5.12 -13.30 22.01
N LEU A 274 -3.78 -13.44 21.97
CA LEU A 274 -2.84 -12.56 22.66
C LEU A 274 -2.16 -11.66 21.62
N LYS A 275 -2.27 -10.34 21.78
CA LYS A 275 -1.65 -9.36 20.87
C LYS A 275 -1.06 -8.16 21.61
N PRO A 276 -0.13 -7.42 21.00
CA PRO A 276 0.32 -6.15 21.55
C PRO A 276 -0.84 -5.14 21.65
N ALA A 277 -0.87 -4.33 22.71
CA ALA A 277 -1.86 -3.25 22.81
C ALA A 277 -1.59 -2.13 21.79
N GLN A 278 -0.31 -1.92 21.47
CA GLN A 278 0.18 -1.02 20.42
C GLN A 278 1.09 -1.81 19.47
N GLY A 279 0.94 -1.62 18.16
CA GLY A 279 1.79 -2.28 17.18
C GLY A 279 1.21 -2.34 15.76
N THR A 280 2.06 -2.71 14.81
CA THR A 280 1.73 -2.90 13.39
C THR A 280 1.10 -4.27 13.12
N TRP A 281 0.17 -4.31 12.15
CA TRP A 281 -0.51 -5.45 11.53
C TRP A 281 0.00 -6.86 11.91
N GLY A 282 -0.78 -7.62 12.68
CA GLY A 282 -0.61 -9.07 12.94
C GLY A 282 0.72 -9.51 13.59
N LYS A 283 1.69 -8.61 13.72
CA LYS A 283 3.01 -8.87 14.28
C LYS A 283 2.85 -9.14 15.77
N ASP A 284 3.46 -10.23 16.22
CA ASP A 284 3.39 -10.71 17.60
C ASP A 284 1.96 -11.01 18.09
N THR A 285 1.00 -11.22 17.17
CA THR A 285 -0.33 -11.73 17.52
C THR A 285 -0.35 -13.25 17.48
N HIS A 286 -0.86 -13.86 18.54
CA HIS A 286 -0.82 -15.29 18.76
C HIS A 286 -2.20 -15.84 19.12
N ILE A 287 -2.56 -16.96 18.51
CA ILE A 287 -3.65 -17.80 19.00
C ILE A 287 -3.08 -18.68 20.11
N LEU A 288 -3.68 -18.61 21.29
CA LEU A 288 -3.37 -19.47 22.41
C LEU A 288 -4.43 -20.55 22.50
N TYR A 289 -4.01 -21.79 22.78
CA TYR A 289 -4.93 -22.92 22.97
C TYR A 289 -5.04 -23.34 24.43
N CYS A 290 -4.09 -22.92 25.28
CA CYS A 290 -4.16 -23.08 26.73
C CYS A 290 -3.35 -21.98 27.46
N SER A 291 -3.45 -21.95 28.79
CA SER A 291 -2.74 -20.97 29.64
C SER A 291 -1.23 -21.08 29.54
N GLU A 292 -0.71 -22.29 29.38
CA GLU A 292 0.72 -22.57 29.28
C GLU A 292 1.33 -21.93 28.02
N ASP A 293 0.57 -21.84 26.91
CA ASP A 293 1.03 -21.18 25.69
C ASP A 293 1.31 -19.70 25.94
N GLY A 294 0.40 -19.03 26.66
CA GLY A 294 0.55 -17.63 27.04
C GLY A 294 1.72 -17.42 28.01
N GLN A 295 1.81 -18.26 29.04
CA GLN A 295 2.87 -18.18 30.04
C GLN A 295 4.27 -18.36 29.43
N ARG A 296 4.43 -19.27 28.47
CA ARG A 296 5.72 -19.44 27.75
C ARG A 296 6.13 -18.21 26.94
N ARG A 297 5.17 -17.43 26.46
CA ARG A 297 5.42 -16.27 25.58
C ARG A 297 5.74 -14.99 26.35
N VAL A 298 4.97 -14.71 27.39
CA VAL A 298 5.06 -13.41 28.10
C VAL A 298 5.28 -13.55 29.61
N GLY A 299 5.43 -14.78 30.12
CA GLY A 299 5.56 -15.04 31.55
C GLY A 299 4.23 -14.81 32.28
N THR A 300 4.26 -14.00 33.32
CA THR A 300 3.03 -13.58 34.01
C THR A 300 2.31 -12.53 33.20
N TYR A 301 1.06 -12.81 32.80
CA TYR A 301 0.21 -11.81 32.17
C TYR A 301 -0.50 -10.96 33.21
N ALA A 302 -0.40 -9.66 33.04
CA ALA A 302 -1.27 -8.67 33.64
C ALA A 302 -1.81 -7.76 32.53
N PRO A 303 -3.10 -7.39 32.56
CA PRO A 303 -3.65 -6.35 31.70
C PRO A 303 -2.76 -5.11 31.81
N SER A 304 -2.22 -4.67 30.67
CA SER A 304 -1.30 -3.54 30.60
C SER A 304 -1.33 -2.93 29.21
N ASP A 305 -0.70 -1.77 29.05
CA ASP A 305 -0.52 -1.08 27.76
C ASP A 305 0.36 -1.87 26.79
N LYS A 306 0.93 -3.00 27.21
CA LYS A 306 1.82 -3.83 26.39
C LYS A 306 1.09 -4.96 25.70
N TRP A 307 0.22 -5.70 26.41
CA TRP A 307 -0.41 -6.91 25.90
C TRP A 307 -1.91 -6.93 26.19
N VAL A 308 -2.68 -7.41 25.21
CA VAL A 308 -4.13 -7.60 25.27
C VAL A 308 -4.45 -9.06 25.04
N LEU A 309 -5.15 -9.67 26.00
CA LEU A 309 -5.72 -11.00 25.89
C LEU A 309 -7.23 -10.90 25.64
N GLN A 310 -7.70 -11.45 24.52
CA GLN A 310 -9.09 -11.31 24.09
C GLN A 310 -9.64 -12.58 23.44
N GLU A 311 -10.96 -12.64 23.33
CA GLU A 311 -11.73 -13.64 22.60
C GLU A 311 -11.22 -13.77 21.15
N LEU A 312 -11.08 -15.02 20.70
CA LEU A 312 -10.94 -15.32 19.28
C LEU A 312 -12.34 -15.39 18.68
N ILE A 313 -12.60 -14.59 17.64
CA ILE A 313 -13.84 -14.69 16.88
C ILE A 313 -13.62 -15.63 15.69
N SER A 314 -14.22 -16.82 15.79
CA SER A 314 -14.20 -17.82 14.72
C SER A 314 -15.05 -17.38 13.55
N GLY A 315 -14.66 -17.80 12.35
CA GLY A 315 -15.39 -17.56 11.12
C GLY A 315 -14.43 -17.19 9.99
N ARG A 316 -14.73 -17.68 8.79
CA ARG A 316 -13.93 -17.49 7.57
C ARG A 316 -14.01 -16.09 7.00
N GLU A 317 -14.98 -15.30 7.42
CA GLU A 317 -15.27 -13.99 6.82
C GLU A 317 -14.82 -12.86 7.75
N GLU A 318 -14.03 -11.92 7.22
CA GLU A 318 -13.71 -10.63 7.84
C GLU A 318 -14.19 -9.49 6.96
N TYR A 319 -14.55 -8.38 7.60
CA TYR A 319 -15.01 -7.18 6.93
C TYR A 319 -14.08 -6.03 7.29
N SER A 320 -13.66 -5.30 6.25
CA SER A 320 -12.96 -4.04 6.38
C SER A 320 -13.83 -2.95 5.78
N THR A 321 -14.22 -1.97 6.58
CA THR A 321 -15.13 -0.88 6.17
C THR A 321 -14.47 0.47 6.34
N SER A 322 -14.04 1.06 5.24
CA SER A 322 -13.59 2.44 5.18
C SER A 322 -14.76 3.42 5.15
N LEU A 323 -14.73 4.42 6.04
CA LEU A 323 -15.77 5.45 6.20
C LEU A 323 -15.19 6.84 5.94
N LEU A 324 -15.96 7.67 5.25
CA LEU A 324 -15.77 9.11 5.21
C LEU A 324 -16.71 9.74 6.23
N VAL A 325 -16.14 10.43 7.22
CA VAL A 325 -16.90 10.94 8.37
C VAL A 325 -16.66 12.44 8.52
N LEU A 326 -17.73 13.18 8.82
CA LEU A 326 -17.65 14.60 9.17
C LEU A 326 -18.46 14.87 10.43
N ARG A 327 -17.77 15.31 11.49
CA ARG A 327 -18.37 15.63 12.80
C ARG A 327 -19.26 14.49 13.35
N GLY A 328 -18.85 13.25 13.11
CA GLY A 328 -19.53 12.02 13.50
C GLY A 328 -20.61 11.52 12.56
N GLU A 329 -20.94 12.27 11.50
CA GLU A 329 -21.85 11.79 10.46
C GLU A 329 -21.08 10.98 9.40
N ILE A 330 -21.54 9.77 9.15
CA ILE A 330 -21.03 8.93 8.06
C ILE A 330 -21.57 9.48 6.74
N LEU A 331 -20.69 10.10 5.96
CA LEU A 331 -21.01 10.64 4.65
C LEU A 331 -20.96 9.58 3.58
N ASP A 332 -19.97 8.69 3.61
CA ASP A 332 -19.78 7.63 2.62
C ASP A 332 -19.07 6.42 3.20
N TYR A 333 -19.17 5.25 2.54
CA TYR A 333 -18.49 4.03 2.98
C TYR A 333 -18.09 3.10 1.83
N ALA A 334 -16.94 2.45 1.94
CA ALA A 334 -16.58 1.31 1.11
C ALA A 334 -16.28 0.10 2.01
N CYS A 335 -16.80 -1.07 1.65
CA CYS A 335 -16.62 -2.28 2.44
C CYS A 335 -16.11 -3.41 1.57
N THR A 336 -15.07 -4.06 2.06
CA THR A 336 -14.52 -5.29 1.49
C THR A 336 -14.75 -6.43 2.47
N LYS A 337 -15.34 -7.52 1.98
CA LYS A 337 -15.45 -8.79 2.69
C LYS A 337 -14.34 -9.71 2.20
N TYR A 338 -13.49 -10.15 3.10
CA TYR A 338 -12.47 -11.17 2.86
C TYR A 338 -12.99 -12.52 3.31
N THR A 339 -12.77 -13.55 2.51
CA THR A 339 -13.07 -14.94 2.83
C THR A 339 -11.79 -15.74 2.81
N TYR A 340 -11.53 -16.44 3.91
CA TYR A 340 -10.32 -17.22 4.13
C TYR A 340 -10.61 -18.72 4.09
N ASP A 341 -9.55 -19.51 3.94
CA ASP A 341 -9.61 -20.97 3.84
C ASP A 341 -9.93 -21.67 5.18
N GLN A 342 -9.76 -20.97 6.30
CA GLN A 342 -9.89 -21.50 7.66
C GLN A 342 -10.79 -20.63 8.56
N ASP A 343 -11.40 -21.25 9.58
CA ASP A 343 -12.31 -20.58 10.53
C ASP A 343 -11.59 -19.92 11.71
N ILE A 344 -10.43 -20.48 12.09
CA ILE A 344 -9.63 -20.05 13.23
C ILE A 344 -8.29 -19.56 12.68
N TYR A 345 -8.11 -18.25 12.65
CA TYR A 345 -6.89 -17.62 12.16
C TYR A 345 -6.71 -16.23 12.78
N VAL A 346 -5.50 -15.71 12.60
CA VAL A 346 -5.19 -14.30 12.74
C VAL A 346 -4.38 -13.95 11.50
N TRP A 347 -4.94 -13.10 10.64
CA TRP A 347 -4.24 -12.66 9.44
C TRP A 347 -2.97 -11.87 9.80
N PRO A 348 -1.82 -12.09 9.11
CA PRO A 348 -1.62 -12.94 7.92
C PRO A 348 -1.09 -14.35 8.22
N ASN A 349 -1.15 -14.82 9.48
CA ASN A 349 -0.39 -15.99 9.92
C ASN A 349 -1.05 -17.32 9.53
N GLY A 350 -0.52 -17.97 8.48
CA GLY A 350 -0.88 -19.35 8.11
C GLY A 350 -2.30 -19.52 7.58
N VAL A 351 -2.84 -18.46 6.96
CA VAL A 351 -4.17 -18.41 6.36
C VAL A 351 -4.07 -17.88 4.94
N GLU A 352 -4.85 -18.46 4.02
CA GLU A 352 -4.91 -18.02 2.63
C GLU A 352 -6.22 -17.27 2.38
N GLU A 353 -6.10 -16.09 1.75
CA GLU A 353 -7.28 -15.38 1.23
C GLU A 353 -7.80 -16.14 0.00
N VAL A 354 -9.02 -16.66 0.12
CA VAL A 354 -9.70 -17.38 -0.97
C VAL A 354 -10.36 -16.40 -1.92
N ARG A 355 -10.94 -15.32 -1.38
CA ARG A 355 -11.70 -14.33 -2.13
C ARG A 355 -11.82 -13.03 -1.35
N ASN A 356 -11.85 -11.92 -2.07
CA ASN A 356 -12.39 -10.66 -1.57
C ASN A 356 -13.59 -10.20 -2.42
N ASP A 357 -14.56 -9.56 -1.77
CA ASP A 357 -15.77 -9.05 -2.41
C ASP A 357 -16.06 -7.63 -1.93
N HIS A 358 -16.41 -6.74 -2.86
CA HIS A 358 -17.00 -5.46 -2.48
C HIS A 358 -18.48 -5.64 -2.14
N VAL A 359 -18.88 -5.29 -0.91
CA VAL A 359 -20.24 -5.53 -0.41
C VAL A 359 -20.87 -4.27 0.17
N ALA A 360 -22.20 -4.25 0.23
CA ALA A 360 -22.94 -3.21 0.94
C ALA A 360 -22.88 -3.46 2.45
N VAL A 361 -22.79 -2.37 3.23
CA VAL A 361 -22.87 -2.44 4.69
C VAL A 361 -24.33 -2.34 5.13
N PRO A 362 -24.87 -3.33 5.86
CA PRO A 362 -26.24 -3.24 6.40
C PRO A 362 -26.44 -2.00 7.26
N ALA A 363 -27.63 -1.38 7.18
CA ALA A 363 -27.95 -0.16 7.95
C ALA A 363 -27.75 -0.34 9.47
N LYS A 364 -28.07 -1.53 10.01
CA LYS A 364 -27.83 -1.86 11.42
C LYS A 364 -26.35 -1.83 11.82
N HIS A 365 -25.45 -2.17 10.90
CA HIS A 365 -24.01 -2.18 11.13
C HIS A 365 -23.46 -0.75 11.10
N LEU A 366 -23.88 0.08 10.14
CA LEU A 366 -23.57 1.51 10.14
C LEU A 366 -24.09 2.20 11.41
N ALA A 367 -25.30 1.86 11.86
CA ALA A 367 -25.87 2.40 13.10
C ALA A 367 -25.03 2.05 14.34
N ALA A 368 -24.48 0.84 14.39
CA ALA A 368 -23.61 0.38 15.47
C ALA A 368 -22.19 0.99 15.42
N MET A 369 -21.72 1.46 14.26
CA MET A 369 -20.44 2.20 14.15
C MET A 369 -20.55 3.67 14.60
N ARG A 370 -21.71 4.31 14.41
CA ARG A 370 -21.93 5.74 14.69
C ARG A 370 -21.53 6.21 16.10
N PRO A 371 -21.82 5.48 17.19
CA PRO A 371 -21.45 5.90 18.55
C PRO A 371 -19.95 6.16 18.71
N PHE A 372 -19.10 5.36 18.06
CA PHE A 372 -17.65 5.49 18.11
C PHE A 372 -17.12 6.72 17.36
N LEU A 373 -17.93 7.31 16.48
CA LEU A 373 -17.51 8.39 15.59
C LEU A 373 -17.86 9.78 16.12
N ARG A 374 -18.41 9.91 17.33
CA ARG A 374 -18.83 11.22 17.87
C ARG A 374 -17.67 12.22 17.85
N GLY A 375 -17.85 13.33 17.13
CA GLY A 375 -16.82 14.37 16.99
C GLY A 375 -15.69 14.03 15.99
N TYR A 376 -15.64 12.80 15.46
CA TYR A 376 -14.65 12.40 14.47
C TYR A 376 -14.95 13.04 13.10
N SER A 377 -13.91 13.57 12.47
CA SER A 377 -13.87 14.01 11.09
C SER A 377 -12.61 13.45 10.43
N GLY A 378 -12.77 12.80 9.28
CA GLY A 378 -11.67 12.16 8.57
C GLY A 378 -12.09 10.89 7.85
N VAL A 379 -11.09 10.19 7.33
CA VAL A 379 -11.24 8.82 6.83
C VAL A 379 -10.84 7.87 7.95
N CYS A 380 -11.65 6.86 8.24
CA CYS A 380 -11.30 5.78 9.16
C CYS A 380 -11.71 4.43 8.60
N ASN A 381 -11.20 3.35 9.17
CA ASN A 381 -11.49 1.98 8.74
C ASN A 381 -11.81 1.09 9.93
N PHE A 382 -12.95 0.39 9.88
CA PHE A 382 -13.40 -0.57 10.90
C PHE A 382 -13.12 -1.99 10.43
N ASN A 383 -12.42 -2.78 11.23
CA ASN A 383 -12.20 -4.21 10.98
C ASN A 383 -12.99 -5.05 11.98
N TYR A 384 -13.82 -5.96 11.46
CA TYR A 384 -14.75 -6.75 12.27
C TYR A 384 -15.10 -8.09 11.65
N LYS A 385 -15.58 -9.02 12.48
CA LYS A 385 -16.33 -10.20 12.03
C LYS A 385 -17.79 -10.10 12.46
N LEU A 386 -18.61 -10.96 11.91
CA LEU A 386 -19.96 -11.21 12.40
C LEU A 386 -19.96 -12.44 13.31
N ARG A 387 -20.65 -12.33 14.45
CA ARG A 387 -20.97 -13.46 15.31
C ARG A 387 -22.04 -14.33 14.63
N GLY A 388 -22.29 -15.54 15.16
CA GLY A 388 -23.23 -16.50 14.54
C GLY A 388 -24.69 -16.00 14.42
N ASP A 389 -25.06 -14.97 15.19
CA ASP A 389 -26.34 -14.25 15.14
C ASP A 389 -26.32 -13.03 14.19
N GLY A 390 -25.18 -12.75 13.55
CA GLY A 390 -24.98 -11.61 12.66
C GLY A 390 -24.71 -10.29 13.37
N GLU A 391 -24.47 -10.29 14.68
CA GLU A 391 -23.97 -9.13 15.43
C GLU A 391 -22.50 -8.83 15.07
N MET A 392 -22.12 -7.56 15.01
CA MET A 392 -20.73 -7.19 14.74
C MET A 392 -19.84 -7.41 15.95
N CYS A 393 -18.61 -7.84 15.69
CA CYS A 393 -17.53 -7.84 16.66
C CYS A 393 -16.35 -7.07 16.08
N ILE A 394 -16.17 -5.82 16.51
CA ILE A 394 -15.17 -4.85 16.06
C ILE A 394 -13.85 -5.11 16.79
N PHE A 395 -12.78 -5.37 16.05
CA PHE A 395 -11.47 -5.68 16.64
C PHE A 395 -10.55 -4.49 16.72
N GLU A 396 -10.72 -3.55 15.80
CA GLU A 396 -9.96 -2.33 15.70
C GLU A 396 -10.68 -1.29 14.84
N VAL A 397 -10.39 -0.02 15.16
CA VAL A 397 -10.73 1.13 14.34
C VAL A 397 -9.43 1.83 13.99
N ASN A 398 -9.24 2.09 12.71
CA ASN A 398 -8.04 2.72 12.20
C ASN A 398 -8.38 4.13 11.73
N PRO A 399 -7.99 5.21 12.43
CA PRO A 399 -8.33 6.59 12.08
C PRO A 399 -7.43 7.14 10.94
N ARG A 400 -7.33 6.38 9.86
CA ARG A 400 -6.52 6.64 8.68
C ARG A 400 -7.08 5.86 7.48
N ILE A 401 -6.52 6.07 6.30
CA ILE A 401 -6.90 5.29 5.12
C ILE A 401 -6.65 3.79 5.36
N GLY A 402 -7.66 2.97 5.08
CA GLY A 402 -7.63 1.51 5.13
C GLY A 402 -6.85 0.86 3.99
N GLY A 403 -6.33 -0.34 4.23
CA GLY A 403 -5.73 -1.16 3.17
C GLY A 403 -6.77 -1.55 2.11
N ASP A 404 -7.99 -1.85 2.51
CA ASP A 404 -9.15 -2.10 1.65
C ASP A 404 -9.37 -0.98 0.61
N LEU A 405 -9.48 0.27 1.06
CA LEU A 405 -9.66 1.42 0.16
C LEU A 405 -8.44 1.64 -0.73
N ALA A 406 -7.28 1.18 -0.26
CA ALA A 406 -5.99 1.26 -0.91
C ALA A 406 -5.57 0.01 -1.71
N PHE A 407 -6.36 -1.08 -1.76
CA PHE A 407 -5.99 -2.35 -2.43
C PHE A 407 -7.15 -3.20 -2.96
N ASP A 408 -8.34 -3.10 -2.38
CA ASP A 408 -9.40 -4.08 -2.66
C ASP A 408 -10.70 -3.44 -3.14
N VAL A 409 -10.95 -2.17 -2.81
CA VAL A 409 -12.15 -1.46 -3.27
C VAL A 409 -12.08 -1.19 -4.78
N PRO A 410 -13.11 -1.56 -5.57
CA PRO A 410 -13.12 -1.33 -7.01
C PRO A 410 -12.82 0.14 -7.36
N ARG A 411 -12.00 0.34 -8.39
CA ARG A 411 -11.51 1.67 -8.82
C ARG A 411 -12.63 2.72 -8.90
N PRO A 412 -13.77 2.47 -9.58
CA PRO A 412 -14.84 3.48 -9.66
C PRO A 412 -15.44 3.84 -8.29
N ARG A 413 -15.47 2.90 -7.36
CA ARG A 413 -15.99 3.11 -6.00
C ARG A 413 -15.03 3.91 -5.14
N ALA A 414 -13.74 3.57 -5.17
CA ALA A 414 -12.69 4.31 -4.47
C ALA A 414 -12.64 5.75 -4.99
N ARG A 415 -12.74 5.94 -6.31
CA ARG A 415 -12.87 7.27 -6.92
C ARG A 415 -14.08 8.04 -6.38
N ALA A 416 -15.27 7.46 -6.44
CA ALA A 416 -16.49 8.13 -5.96
C ALA A 416 -16.39 8.54 -4.48
N PHE A 417 -15.68 7.75 -3.68
CA PHE A 417 -15.38 8.06 -2.28
C PHE A 417 -14.52 9.34 -2.16
N MET A 418 -13.43 9.43 -2.93
CA MET A 418 -12.52 10.58 -2.92
C MET A 418 -13.17 11.84 -3.52
N GLU A 419 -13.96 11.71 -4.59
CA GLU A 419 -14.74 12.82 -5.15
C GLU A 419 -15.79 13.35 -4.18
N LYS A 420 -16.37 12.47 -3.34
CA LYS A 420 -17.30 12.89 -2.30
C LYS A 420 -16.60 13.64 -1.18
N LEU A 421 -15.39 13.21 -0.79
CA LEU A 421 -14.53 13.95 0.14
C LEU A 421 -14.27 15.37 -0.38
N ASP A 422 -13.84 15.50 -1.64
CA ASP A 422 -13.54 16.81 -2.21
C ASP A 422 -14.78 17.70 -2.39
N ARG A 423 -15.89 17.18 -2.90
CA ARG A 423 -17.12 17.98 -3.07
C ARG A 423 -17.69 18.52 -1.75
N MET A 424 -17.54 17.75 -0.66
CA MET A 424 -18.17 18.09 0.62
C MET A 424 -17.29 19.02 1.47
N LEU A 425 -15.98 18.98 1.29
CA LEU A 425 -15.00 19.65 2.17
C LEU A 425 -13.98 20.52 1.43
N GLY A 426 -14.06 20.59 0.10
CA GLY A 426 -13.07 21.19 -0.78
C GLY A 426 -13.37 22.61 -1.24
#